data_AF-A0A4Q1SK30-F1
#
_entry.id   AF-A0A4Q1SK30-F1
#
_cell.length_a   1.000
_cell.length_b   1.000
_cell.length_c   1.000
_cell.angle_alpha   90.00
_cell.angle_beta   90.00
_cell.angle_gamma   90.00
#
_symmetry.space_group_name_H-M   'P 1'
#
loop_
_entity.id
_entity.type
_entity.pdbx_description
1 polymer ?
#
loop_
_entity_poly.entity_id
_entity_poly.type
_entity_poly.pdbx_seq_one_letter_code
_entity_poly.pdbx_strand_id
1 'polypeptide(L)'
;MKATGFEFRFRIWIGFLIYVLGFWTPWLRYGAGAARVTTTWLELSGELGRVMPLETASLTITLAALACIAAGAAFRVWGTAYLGGSIVQSATMHAQGVVAAGPYRHVRNPLYFGAWLFGVGISILMPVTGALVFIVLSFVQVLRLILREEPYLTGQQGQAYLDYCARVPRFVPSAKPKLAASSLHPAWAQAMVAESFYLTMLIAFAVLAWRYNAQLLTQALLVCFGLSLVVRALFVRKA
;
A
#
# COMPACT_ATOMS: atom_id res chain seq x y z
N MET A 1 7.78 0.57 20.27
CA MET A 1 8.54 -0.69 20.01
C MET A 1 8.90 -0.75 18.53
N LYS A 2 10.19 -0.70 18.17
CA LYS A 2 10.67 -0.77 16.77
C LYS A 2 10.62 -2.20 16.23
N ALA A 3 10.49 -2.38 14.91
CA ALA A 3 10.51 -3.71 14.31
C ALA A 3 11.83 -4.45 14.63
N THR A 4 11.76 -5.77 14.83
CA THR A 4 12.94 -6.64 14.96
C THR A 4 13.64 -6.87 13.61
N GLY A 5 14.86 -7.42 13.61
CA GLY A 5 15.55 -7.77 12.36
C GLY A 5 14.80 -8.85 11.57
N PHE A 6 14.15 -9.76 12.29
CA PHE A 6 13.24 -10.75 11.74
C PHE A 6 12.07 -10.09 11.02
N GLU A 7 11.36 -9.17 11.69
CA GLU A 7 10.21 -8.46 11.10
C GLU A 7 10.59 -7.73 9.81
N PHE A 8 11.77 -7.12 9.75
CA PHE A 8 12.24 -6.44 8.54
C PHE A 8 12.53 -7.39 7.39
N ARG A 9 13.20 -8.52 7.68
CA ARG A 9 13.57 -9.53 6.69
C ARG A 9 12.34 -10.22 6.10
N PHE A 10 11.36 -10.53 6.95
CA PHE A 10 10.13 -11.21 6.54
C PHE A 10 8.95 -10.26 6.32
N ARG A 11 9.19 -8.96 6.15
CA ARG A 11 8.13 -7.93 6.05
C ARG A 11 7.09 -8.23 4.97
N ILE A 12 7.51 -8.79 3.83
CA ILE A 12 6.61 -9.17 2.73
C ILE A 12 5.70 -10.32 3.17
N TRP A 13 6.24 -11.35 3.83
CA TRP A 13 5.49 -12.48 4.35
C TRP A 13 4.54 -12.09 5.48
N ILE A 14 4.97 -11.20 6.37
CA ILE A 14 4.11 -10.65 7.42
C ILE A 14 2.97 -9.84 6.79
N GLY A 15 3.25 -9.03 5.77
CA GLY A 15 2.23 -8.31 5.03
C GLY A 15 1.24 -9.26 4.35
N PHE A 16 1.74 -10.31 3.70
CA PHE A 16 0.91 -11.36 3.10
C PHE A 16 0.02 -12.04 4.15
N LEU A 17 0.56 -12.38 5.31
CA LEU A 17 -0.21 -12.94 6.42
C LEU A 17 -1.31 -11.99 6.89
N ILE A 18 -1.04 -10.68 6.97
CA ILE A 18 -2.05 -9.67 7.31
C ILE A 18 -3.16 -9.62 6.26
N TYR A 19 -2.84 -9.72 4.96
CA TYR A 19 -3.85 -9.86 3.90
C TYR A 19 -4.67 -11.14 4.06
N VAL A 20 -4.02 -12.28 4.29
CA VAL A 20 -4.72 -13.56 4.51
C VAL A 20 -5.66 -13.48 5.70
N LEU A 21 -5.20 -12.93 6.82
CA LEU A 21 -6.06 -12.68 7.98
C LEU A 21 -7.23 -11.79 7.59
N GLY A 22 -7.00 -10.64 6.93
CA GLY A 22 -8.07 -9.75 6.47
C GLY A 22 -9.15 -10.43 5.64
N PHE A 23 -8.79 -11.33 4.71
CA PHE A 23 -9.75 -12.05 3.87
C PHE A 23 -10.39 -13.28 4.52
N TRP A 24 -9.64 -14.01 5.36
CA TRP A 24 -10.02 -15.37 5.78
C TRP A 24 -10.79 -15.38 7.10
N THR A 25 -10.50 -14.49 8.03
CA THR A 25 -10.97 -14.67 9.42
C THR A 25 -12.41 -14.24 9.61
N PRO A 26 -13.28 -15.14 10.11
CA PRO A 26 -14.63 -14.78 10.47
C PRO A 26 -14.65 -14.35 11.94
N TRP A 27 -14.11 -13.16 12.24
CA TRP A 27 -13.94 -12.68 13.62
C TRP A 27 -15.24 -12.66 14.44
N LEU A 28 -16.42 -12.70 13.79
CA LEU A 28 -17.75 -12.71 14.41
C LEU A 28 -18.52 -14.03 14.27
N ARG A 29 -17.94 -15.11 13.70
CA ARG A 29 -18.63 -16.41 13.59
C ARG A 29 -18.85 -17.12 14.93
N TYR A 30 -18.29 -16.62 16.03
CA TYR A 30 -18.39 -17.25 17.36
C TYR A 30 -19.49 -16.67 18.26
N GLY A 31 -20.53 -16.01 17.73
CA GLY A 31 -21.59 -15.47 18.61
C GLY A 31 -22.96 -15.14 18.00
N ALA A 32 -23.06 -14.84 16.70
CA ALA A 32 -24.34 -14.56 16.06
C ALA A 32 -24.59 -15.58 14.95
N GLY A 33 -25.66 -16.37 15.08
CA GLY A 33 -25.95 -17.52 14.21
C GLY A 33 -25.85 -17.19 12.74
N ALA A 34 -25.08 -17.99 12.00
CA ALA A 34 -25.09 -18.15 10.53
C ALA A 34 -25.38 -16.90 9.65
N ALA A 35 -25.02 -15.69 10.09
CA ALA A 35 -25.17 -14.50 9.28
C ALA A 35 -24.23 -14.63 8.07
N ARG A 36 -24.77 -14.41 6.86
CA ARG A 36 -23.97 -14.44 5.63
C ARG A 36 -22.83 -13.45 5.79
N VAL A 37 -21.59 -13.92 5.64
CA VAL A 37 -20.42 -13.04 5.63
C VAL A 37 -20.47 -12.22 4.35
N THR A 38 -20.79 -10.94 4.49
CA THR A 38 -20.82 -9.93 3.43
C THR A 38 -19.49 -9.19 3.38
N THR A 39 -19.21 -8.53 2.25
CA THR A 39 -18.03 -7.69 2.10
C THR A 39 -18.28 -6.30 2.69
N THR A 40 -17.22 -5.64 3.11
CA THR A 40 -17.25 -4.25 3.56
C THR A 40 -17.84 -3.33 2.49
N TRP A 41 -17.59 -3.62 1.21
CA TRP A 41 -18.20 -2.91 0.10
C TRP A 41 -19.74 -2.97 0.15
N LEU A 42 -20.31 -4.17 0.35
CA LEU A 42 -21.77 -4.33 0.40
C LEU A 42 -22.37 -3.64 1.63
N GLU A 43 -21.74 -3.81 2.80
CA GLU A 43 -22.19 -3.19 4.06
C GLU A 43 -22.17 -1.66 3.98
N LEU A 44 -21.05 -1.06 3.53
CA LEU A 44 -20.95 0.39 3.37
C LEU A 44 -21.93 0.93 2.32
N SER A 45 -22.14 0.19 1.23
CA SER A 45 -23.12 0.57 0.20
C SER A 45 -24.55 0.49 0.73
N GLY A 46 -24.86 -0.51 1.57
CA GLY A 46 -26.17 -0.65 2.22
C GLY A 46 -26.44 0.44 3.25
N GLU A 47 -25.45 0.79 4.07
CA GLU A 47 -25.53 1.88 5.04
C GLU A 47 -25.74 3.23 4.34
N LEU A 48 -24.93 3.54 3.32
CA LEU A 48 -25.07 4.77 2.53
C LEU A 48 -26.37 4.75 1.69
N GLY A 49 -26.83 3.56 1.28
CA GLY A 49 -28.11 3.34 0.62
C GLY A 49 -29.33 3.72 1.45
N ARG A 50 -29.19 3.95 2.77
CA ARG A 50 -30.26 4.50 3.61
C ARG A 50 -30.51 5.98 3.35
N VAL A 51 -29.53 6.70 2.79
CA VAL A 51 -29.61 8.16 2.56
C VAL A 51 -29.54 8.55 1.08
N MET A 52 -29.15 7.65 0.18
CA MET A 52 -29.11 7.87 -1.27
C MET A 52 -29.45 6.58 -2.03
N PRO A 53 -29.74 6.63 -3.34
CA PRO A 53 -30.00 5.43 -4.13
C PRO A 53 -28.86 4.42 -4.02
N LEU A 54 -29.18 3.13 -3.89
CA LEU A 54 -28.20 2.07 -3.67
C LEU A 54 -27.13 1.99 -4.77
N GLU A 55 -27.52 2.30 -6.01
CA GLU A 55 -26.58 2.39 -7.14
C GLU A 55 -25.57 3.52 -6.94
N THR A 56 -26.03 4.72 -6.58
CA THR A 56 -25.17 5.87 -6.27
C THR A 56 -24.27 5.57 -5.08
N ALA A 57 -24.81 4.96 -4.02
CA ALA A 57 -24.04 4.55 -2.85
C ALA A 57 -22.91 3.57 -3.23
N SER A 58 -23.25 2.52 -3.98
CA SER A 58 -22.29 1.50 -4.43
C SER A 58 -21.21 2.11 -5.31
N LEU A 59 -21.59 3.04 -6.20
CA LEU A 59 -20.66 3.79 -7.03
C LEU A 59 -19.74 4.68 -6.19
N THR A 60 -20.27 5.41 -5.21
CA THR A 60 -19.48 6.27 -4.32
C THR A 60 -18.41 5.47 -3.57
N ILE A 61 -18.78 4.32 -2.98
CA ILE A 61 -17.81 3.44 -2.30
C ILE A 61 -16.76 2.90 -3.28
N THR A 62 -17.18 2.54 -4.50
CA THR A 62 -16.28 2.07 -5.56
C THR A 62 -15.26 3.12 -5.97
N LEU A 63 -15.71 4.36 -6.20
CA LEU A 63 -14.86 5.48 -6.58
C LEU A 63 -13.91 5.87 -5.45
N ALA A 64 -14.36 5.84 -4.21
CA ALA A 64 -13.52 6.09 -3.04
C ALA A 64 -12.39 5.04 -2.92
N ALA A 65 -12.72 3.75 -3.10
CA ALA A 65 -11.74 2.68 -3.12
C ALA A 65 -10.77 2.80 -4.30
N LEU A 66 -11.28 3.08 -5.50
CA LEU A 66 -10.45 3.30 -6.69
C LEU A 66 -9.49 4.48 -6.50
N ALA A 67 -9.94 5.58 -5.89
CA ALA A 67 -9.09 6.72 -5.56
C ALA A 67 -7.97 6.34 -4.59
N CYS A 68 -8.25 5.55 -3.55
CA CYS A 68 -7.24 5.04 -2.63
C CYS A 68 -6.23 4.12 -3.33
N ILE A 69 -6.70 3.19 -4.16
CA ILE A 69 -5.86 2.29 -4.96
C ILE A 69 -4.97 3.08 -5.92
N ALA A 70 -5.55 4.05 -6.64
CA ALA A 70 -4.82 4.90 -7.59
C ALA A 70 -3.75 5.75 -6.90
N ALA A 71 -4.11 6.43 -5.81
CA ALA A 71 -3.16 7.22 -5.03
C ALA A 71 -2.05 6.34 -4.43
N GLY A 72 -2.41 5.19 -3.87
CA GLY A 72 -1.45 4.23 -3.32
C GLY A 72 -0.46 3.72 -4.37
N ALA A 73 -0.97 3.31 -5.53
CA ALA A 73 -0.14 2.89 -6.68
C ALA A 73 0.76 4.03 -7.19
N ALA A 74 0.23 5.26 -7.27
CA ALA A 74 1.01 6.43 -7.68
C ALA A 74 2.18 6.72 -6.72
N PHE A 75 1.94 6.69 -5.40
CA PHE A 75 3.02 6.87 -4.41
C PHE A 75 4.07 5.75 -4.46
N ARG A 76 3.64 4.51 -4.73
CA ARG A 76 4.55 3.37 -4.94
C ARG A 76 5.44 3.58 -6.16
N VAL A 77 4.84 3.84 -7.33
CA VAL A 77 5.59 4.04 -8.58
C VAL A 77 6.49 5.27 -8.47
N TRP A 78 5.98 6.38 -7.95
CA TRP A 78 6.75 7.61 -7.79
C TRP A 78 7.91 7.42 -6.81
N GLY A 79 7.70 6.72 -5.68
CA GLY A 79 8.76 6.44 -4.71
C GLY A 79 9.84 5.51 -5.28
N THR A 80 9.42 4.48 -6.01
CA THR A 80 10.32 3.50 -6.62
C THR A 80 11.10 4.11 -7.79
N ALA A 81 10.54 5.08 -8.51
CA ALA A 81 11.24 5.78 -9.60
C ALA A 81 12.46 6.57 -9.13
N TYR A 82 12.47 7.05 -7.89
CA TYR A 82 13.60 7.79 -7.31
C TYR A 82 14.54 6.92 -6.45
N LEU A 83 14.03 5.87 -5.81
CA LEU A 83 14.84 4.99 -4.96
C LEU A 83 15.43 3.78 -5.71
N GLY A 84 14.81 3.36 -6.81
CA GLY A 84 15.18 2.17 -7.57
C GLY A 84 14.51 0.89 -7.05
N GLY A 85 14.01 0.06 -7.96
CA GLY A 85 13.26 -1.16 -7.64
C GLY A 85 14.05 -2.20 -6.84
N SER A 86 15.35 -2.30 -7.08
CA SER A 86 16.26 -3.23 -6.38
C SER A 86 16.40 -2.90 -4.89
N ILE A 87 16.45 -1.61 -4.53
CA ILE A 87 16.52 -1.14 -3.14
C ILE A 87 15.19 -1.37 -2.43
N VAL A 88 14.06 -1.07 -3.07
CA VAL A 88 12.70 -1.25 -2.50
C VAL A 88 12.43 -2.70 -2.12
N GLN A 89 12.89 -3.64 -2.94
CA GLN A 89 12.62 -5.06 -2.77
C GLN A 89 13.69 -5.80 -1.95
N SER A 90 14.80 -5.14 -1.62
CA SER A 90 15.90 -5.82 -0.93
C SER A 90 15.55 -6.22 0.51
N ALA A 91 16.05 -7.37 0.96
CA ALA A 91 15.89 -7.83 2.33
C ALA A 91 16.76 -7.04 3.34
N THR A 92 17.67 -6.19 2.85
CA THR A 92 18.59 -5.37 3.66
C THR A 92 18.32 -3.87 3.52
N MET A 93 18.73 -3.09 4.52
CA MET A 93 18.60 -1.64 4.50
C MET A 93 19.79 -1.01 3.76
N HIS A 94 19.52 -0.11 2.82
CA HIS A 94 20.54 0.57 2.02
C HIS A 94 20.60 2.04 2.41
N ALA A 95 21.81 2.58 2.55
CA ALA A 95 22.04 3.99 2.79
C ALA A 95 23.01 4.51 1.70
N GLN A 96 22.46 5.02 0.59
CA GLN A 96 23.22 5.60 -0.52
C GLN A 96 23.11 7.13 -0.56
N GLY A 97 22.90 7.76 0.61
CA GLY A 97 22.63 9.19 0.75
C GLY A 97 21.13 9.51 0.95
N VAL A 98 20.85 10.75 1.35
CA VAL A 98 19.48 11.22 1.58
C VAL A 98 18.78 11.46 0.24
N VAL A 99 17.80 10.62 -0.11
CA VAL A 99 16.98 10.83 -1.29
C VAL A 99 15.91 11.87 -0.97
N ALA A 100 16.19 13.15 -1.24
CA ALA A 100 15.27 14.27 -1.05
C ALA A 100 14.59 14.72 -2.36
N ALA A 101 14.14 13.76 -3.17
CA ALA A 101 13.60 13.99 -4.51
C ALA A 101 12.21 13.37 -4.71
N GLY A 102 11.45 13.87 -5.68
CA GLY A 102 10.10 13.35 -5.97
C GLY A 102 9.19 13.32 -4.74
N PRO A 103 8.58 12.17 -4.40
CA PRO A 103 7.61 12.09 -3.31
C PRO A 103 8.27 12.21 -1.93
N TYR A 104 9.59 11.97 -1.83
CA TYR A 104 10.36 12.12 -0.59
C TYR A 104 10.43 13.58 -0.12
N ARG A 105 10.05 14.55 -0.96
CA ARG A 105 9.90 15.96 -0.58
C ARG A 105 8.57 16.25 0.13
N HIS A 106 7.60 15.35 0.01
CA HIS A 106 6.25 15.49 0.59
C HIS A 106 6.06 14.63 1.84
N VAL A 107 6.69 13.45 1.88
CA VAL A 107 6.64 12.49 2.98
C VAL A 107 7.93 11.68 3.00
N ARG A 108 8.45 11.37 4.19
CA ARG A 108 9.70 10.59 4.31
C ARG A 108 9.58 9.16 3.82
N ASN A 109 8.40 8.57 3.97
CA ASN A 109 8.12 7.16 3.76
C ASN A 109 7.00 6.93 2.71
N PRO A 110 7.15 7.44 1.46
CA PRO A 110 6.08 7.41 0.46
C PRO A 110 5.70 6.00 0.03
N LEU A 111 6.66 5.07 0.01
CA LEU A 111 6.42 3.67 -0.36
C LEU A 111 5.55 2.94 0.67
N TYR A 112 5.76 3.24 1.95
CA TYR A 112 4.98 2.69 3.05
C TYR A 112 3.59 3.31 3.10
N PHE A 113 3.49 4.63 2.93
CA PHE A 113 2.21 5.33 2.80
C PHE A 113 1.40 4.78 1.62
N GLY A 114 2.02 4.64 0.44
CA GLY A 114 1.37 4.13 -0.76
C GLY A 114 0.90 2.69 -0.61
N ALA A 115 1.72 1.81 -0.02
CA ALA A 115 1.32 0.42 0.24
C ALA A 115 0.14 0.32 1.21
N TRP A 116 0.15 1.12 2.29
CA TRP A 116 -0.95 1.15 3.25
C TRP A 116 -2.24 1.70 2.63
N LEU A 117 -2.16 2.84 1.93
CA LEU A 117 -3.31 3.47 1.28
C LEU A 117 -3.93 2.58 0.18
N PHE A 118 -3.09 1.89 -0.60
CA PHE A 118 -3.55 0.88 -1.54
C PHE A 118 -4.30 -0.25 -0.84
N GLY A 119 -3.73 -0.77 0.27
CA GLY A 119 -4.37 -1.80 1.09
C GLY A 119 -5.72 -1.36 1.65
N VAL A 120 -5.85 -0.10 2.09
CA VAL A 120 -7.14 0.48 2.52
C VAL A 120 -8.17 0.39 1.41
N GLY A 121 -7.81 0.73 0.16
CA GLY A 121 -8.71 0.57 -0.98
C GLY A 121 -9.10 -0.88 -1.27
N ILE A 122 -8.18 -1.84 -1.11
CA ILE A 122 -8.46 -3.28 -1.27
C ILE A 122 -9.34 -3.83 -0.14
N SER A 123 -9.28 -3.25 1.07
CA SER A 123 -9.98 -3.74 2.25
C SER A 123 -11.50 -3.78 2.10
N ILE A 124 -12.07 -3.03 1.14
CA ILE A 124 -13.52 -3.10 0.86
C ILE A 124 -13.97 -4.50 0.41
N LEU A 125 -13.05 -5.30 -0.14
CA LEU A 125 -13.30 -6.68 -0.57
C LEU A 125 -13.28 -7.68 0.60
N MET A 126 -12.78 -7.27 1.76
CA MET A 126 -12.74 -8.08 2.97
C MET A 126 -14.08 -7.96 3.73
N PRO A 127 -14.42 -8.91 4.61
CA PRO A 127 -15.48 -8.71 5.60
C PRO A 127 -15.18 -7.50 6.50
N VAL A 128 -16.20 -6.84 7.06
CA VAL A 128 -16.02 -5.60 7.87
C VAL A 128 -14.98 -5.75 8.97
N THR A 129 -15.07 -6.82 9.76
CA THR A 129 -14.08 -7.09 10.82
C THR A 129 -12.70 -7.44 10.28
N GLY A 130 -12.66 -8.14 9.14
CA GLY A 130 -11.42 -8.42 8.41
C GLY A 130 -10.73 -7.15 7.94
N ALA A 131 -11.48 -6.21 7.36
CA ALA A 131 -11.00 -4.90 6.91
C ALA A 131 -10.45 -4.08 8.08
N LEU A 132 -11.17 -4.02 9.22
CA LEU A 132 -10.71 -3.31 10.42
C LEU A 132 -9.39 -3.88 10.95
N VAL A 133 -9.30 -5.20 11.11
CA VAL A 133 -8.07 -5.87 11.55
C VAL A 133 -6.94 -5.63 10.56
N PHE A 134 -7.21 -5.74 9.27
CA PHE A 134 -6.23 -5.48 8.22
C PHE A 134 -5.69 -4.04 8.30
N ILE A 135 -6.56 -3.03 8.38
CA ILE A 135 -6.16 -1.62 8.41
C ILE A 135 -5.28 -1.33 9.64
N VAL A 136 -5.67 -1.84 10.82
CA VAL A 136 -4.92 -1.63 12.06
C VAL A 136 -3.58 -2.35 12.02
N LEU A 137 -3.56 -3.65 11.68
CA LEU A 137 -2.32 -4.43 11.68
C LEU A 137 -1.33 -3.97 10.61
N SER A 138 -1.82 -3.64 9.40
CA SER A 138 -0.97 -3.11 8.34
C SER A 138 -0.40 -1.74 8.71
N PHE A 139 -1.18 -0.86 9.35
CA PHE A 139 -0.68 0.42 9.85
C PHE A 139 0.39 0.24 10.92
N VAL A 140 0.15 -0.63 11.89
CA VAL A 140 1.13 -0.96 12.95
C VAL A 140 2.40 -1.55 12.35
N GLN A 141 2.30 -2.47 11.39
CA GLN A 141 3.44 -3.05 10.69
C GLN A 141 4.28 -1.96 10.02
N VAL A 142 3.63 -1.07 9.26
CA VAL A 142 4.27 0.04 8.57
C VAL A 142 4.99 0.97 9.57
N LEU A 143 4.32 1.38 10.64
CA LEU A 143 4.94 2.22 11.66
C LEU A 143 6.15 1.56 12.31
N ARG A 144 6.07 0.26 12.62
CA ARG A 144 7.20 -0.49 13.21
C ARG A 144 8.41 -0.56 12.26
N LEU A 145 8.17 -0.73 10.96
CA LEU A 145 9.22 -0.73 9.94
C LEU A 145 9.87 0.64 9.82
N ILE A 146 9.08 1.72 9.76
CA ILE A 146 9.58 3.11 9.73
C ILE A 146 10.43 3.40 10.97
N LEU A 147 9.94 3.05 12.17
CA LEU A 147 10.67 3.24 13.43
C LEU A 147 11.94 2.40 13.55
N ARG A 148 12.13 1.42 12.65
CA ARG A 148 13.37 0.64 12.55
C ARG A 148 14.32 1.22 11.51
N GLU A 149 13.81 1.67 10.37
CA GLU A 149 14.61 2.26 9.29
C GLU A 149 15.15 3.64 9.63
N GLU A 150 14.34 4.54 10.19
CA GLU A 150 14.77 5.92 10.46
C GLU A 150 16.02 6.00 11.35
N PRO A 151 16.12 5.26 12.48
CA PRO A 151 17.33 5.26 13.30
C PRO A 151 18.54 4.65 12.58
N TYR A 152 18.33 3.64 11.73
CA TYR A 152 19.41 3.06 10.92
C TYR A 152 19.95 4.07 9.91
N LEU A 153 19.06 4.74 9.18
CA LEU A 153 19.43 5.78 8.22
C LEU A 153 20.10 6.97 8.92
N THR A 154 19.61 7.36 10.10
CA THR A 154 20.25 8.39 10.94
C THR A 154 21.68 7.99 11.30
N GLY A 155 21.91 6.74 11.72
CA GLY A 155 23.25 6.24 12.05
C GLY A 155 24.22 6.23 10.87
N GLN A 156 23.73 5.95 9.66
CA GLN A 156 24.56 5.86 8.45
C GLN A 156 24.77 7.22 7.74
N GLN A 157 23.78 8.11 7.81
CA GLN A 157 23.74 9.37 7.04
C GLN A 157 23.96 10.63 7.91
N GLY A 158 23.94 10.47 9.24
CA GLY A 158 24.27 11.52 10.20
C GLY A 158 23.35 12.75 10.11
N GLN A 159 23.95 13.92 10.28
CA GLN A 159 23.24 15.20 10.41
C GLN A 159 22.37 15.54 9.18
N ALA A 160 22.82 15.19 7.98
CA ALA A 160 22.06 15.46 6.75
C ALA A 160 20.66 14.81 6.77
N TYR A 161 20.55 13.60 7.34
CA TYR A 161 19.27 12.91 7.48
C TYR A 161 18.41 13.47 8.62
N LEU A 162 19.03 13.95 9.70
CA LEU A 162 18.32 14.64 10.78
C LEU A 162 17.66 15.93 10.26
N ASP A 163 18.40 16.73 9.50
CA ASP A 163 17.90 17.98 8.92
C ASP A 163 16.78 17.72 7.91
N TYR A 164 16.83 16.58 7.20
CA TYR A 164 15.76 16.10 6.35
C TYR A 164 14.51 15.73 7.17
N CYS A 165 14.68 14.96 8.25
CA CYS A 165 13.60 14.54 9.14
C CYS A 165 12.88 15.70 9.83
N ALA A 166 13.61 16.78 10.13
CA ALA A 166 13.05 18.01 10.72
C ALA A 166 12.11 18.75 9.77
N ARG A 167 12.28 18.62 8.45
CA ARG A 167 11.53 19.38 7.43
C ARG A 167 10.38 18.60 6.81
N VAL A 168 10.56 17.28 6.62
CA VAL A 168 9.61 16.42 5.90
C VAL A 168 8.78 15.59 6.88
N PRO A 169 7.45 15.52 6.76
CA PRO A 169 6.62 14.71 7.65
C PRO A 169 6.89 13.21 7.48
N ARG A 170 6.71 12.44 8.56
CA ARG A 170 7.03 11.00 8.58
C ARG A 170 6.14 10.16 7.66
N PHE A 171 4.82 10.34 7.77
CA PHE A 171 3.84 9.41 7.17
C PHE A 171 2.71 10.08 6.39
N VAL A 172 2.13 11.18 6.88
CA VAL A 172 1.09 11.91 6.15
C VAL A 172 1.75 12.89 5.18
N PRO A 173 1.49 12.80 3.86
CA PRO A 173 2.10 13.70 2.89
C PRO A 173 1.69 15.16 3.06
N SER A 174 2.65 16.05 2.95
CA SER A 174 2.41 17.49 2.82
C SER A 174 1.89 17.80 1.40
N ALA A 175 0.87 18.66 1.30
CA ALA A 175 0.36 19.13 0.00
C ALA A 175 1.43 19.90 -0.80
N LYS A 176 2.32 20.63 -0.10
CA LYS A 176 3.43 21.37 -0.71
C LYS A 176 4.76 20.67 -0.45
N PRO A 177 5.70 20.64 -1.42
CA PRO A 177 7.03 20.07 -1.20
C PRO A 177 7.77 20.87 -0.12
N LYS A 178 8.44 20.17 0.81
CA LYS A 178 9.15 20.78 1.94
C LYS A 178 10.63 21.09 1.65
N LEU A 179 11.14 20.61 0.53
CA LEU A 179 12.54 20.77 0.10
C LEU A 179 12.58 21.20 -1.36
N ALA A 180 13.70 21.79 -1.79
CA ALA A 180 13.94 22.13 -3.20
C ALA A 180 14.00 20.87 -4.08
N ALA A 181 13.85 21.03 -5.40
CA ALA A 181 13.99 19.92 -6.32
C ALA A 181 15.44 19.44 -6.36
N SER A 182 15.63 18.13 -6.37
CA SER A 182 16.94 17.49 -6.56
C SER A 182 17.22 17.27 -8.04
N SER A 183 18.49 17.16 -8.41
CA SER A 183 18.96 16.74 -9.75
C SER A 183 18.75 15.24 -10.07
N LEU A 184 18.06 14.49 -9.20
CA LEU A 184 17.81 13.07 -9.43
C LEU A 184 16.75 12.89 -10.52
N HIS A 185 17.04 12.05 -11.51
CA HIS A 185 16.12 11.73 -12.59
C HIS A 185 15.32 10.46 -12.27
N PRO A 186 13.98 10.47 -12.46
CA PRO A 186 13.15 9.32 -12.16
C PRO A 186 13.27 8.22 -13.21
N ALA A 187 13.49 6.98 -12.77
CA ALA A 187 13.48 5.78 -13.61
C ALA A 187 12.06 5.19 -13.73
N TRP A 188 11.15 5.90 -14.39
CA TRP A 188 9.72 5.54 -14.44
C TRP A 188 9.46 4.13 -14.99
N ALA A 189 10.10 3.76 -16.11
CA ALA A 189 9.88 2.45 -16.72
C ALA A 189 10.25 1.30 -15.77
N GLN A 190 11.40 1.39 -15.10
CA GLN A 190 11.83 0.40 -14.11
C GLN A 190 10.87 0.37 -12.91
N ALA A 191 10.40 1.53 -12.46
CA ALA A 191 9.45 1.61 -11.36
C ALA A 191 8.10 0.97 -11.72
N MET A 192 7.59 1.19 -12.92
CA MET A 192 6.34 0.56 -13.38
C MET A 192 6.46 -0.96 -13.43
N VAL A 193 7.60 -1.49 -13.89
CA VAL A 193 7.87 -2.93 -13.88
C VAL A 193 7.95 -3.47 -12.44
N ALA A 194 8.70 -2.80 -11.57
CA ALA A 194 8.86 -3.20 -10.16
C ALA A 194 7.53 -3.16 -9.38
N GLU A 195 6.68 -2.18 -9.69
CA GLU A 195 5.37 -1.96 -9.06
C GLU A 195 4.20 -2.53 -9.89
N SER A 196 4.49 -3.48 -10.79
CA SER A 196 3.50 -4.11 -11.68
C SER A 196 2.28 -4.68 -10.96
N PHE A 197 2.44 -5.20 -9.73
CA PHE A 197 1.31 -5.63 -8.89
C PHE A 197 0.30 -4.49 -8.67
N TYR A 198 0.77 -3.33 -8.22
CA TYR A 198 -0.10 -2.18 -7.92
C TYR A 198 -0.77 -1.64 -9.18
N LEU A 199 -0.03 -1.60 -10.30
CA LEU A 199 -0.55 -1.11 -11.58
C LEU A 199 -1.58 -2.05 -12.20
N THR A 200 -1.28 -3.34 -12.26
CA THR A 200 -2.21 -4.33 -12.82
C THR A 200 -3.48 -4.44 -11.98
N MET A 201 -3.37 -4.36 -10.65
CA MET A 201 -4.54 -4.33 -9.77
C MET A 201 -5.35 -3.04 -9.92
N LEU A 202 -4.70 -1.88 -10.06
CA LEU A 202 -5.40 -0.61 -10.35
C LEU A 202 -6.22 -0.72 -11.64
N ILE A 203 -5.62 -1.25 -12.71
CA ILE A 203 -6.29 -1.44 -14.01
C ILE A 203 -7.44 -2.44 -13.86
N ALA A 204 -7.19 -3.60 -13.24
CA ALA A 204 -8.21 -4.62 -13.04
C ALA A 204 -9.40 -4.07 -12.23
N PHE A 205 -9.13 -3.31 -11.16
CA PHE A 205 -10.17 -2.67 -10.36
C PHE A 205 -10.94 -1.64 -11.19
N ALA A 206 -10.26 -0.75 -11.91
CA ALA A 206 -10.89 0.28 -12.74
C ALA A 206 -11.79 -0.29 -13.85
N VAL A 207 -11.45 -1.46 -14.40
CA VAL A 207 -12.21 -2.12 -15.46
C VAL A 207 -13.35 -2.97 -14.90
N LEU A 208 -13.11 -3.71 -13.83
CA LEU A 208 -14.04 -4.73 -13.34
C LEU A 208 -14.98 -4.23 -12.24
N ALA A 209 -14.66 -3.14 -11.54
CA ALA A 209 -15.46 -2.71 -10.39
C ALA A 209 -16.89 -2.28 -10.76
N TRP A 210 -17.12 -1.81 -11.98
CA TRP A 210 -18.45 -1.49 -12.52
C TRP A 210 -19.38 -2.71 -12.65
N ARG A 211 -18.84 -3.93 -12.54
CA ARG A 211 -19.63 -5.17 -12.50
C ARG A 211 -20.24 -5.43 -11.12
N TYR A 212 -19.92 -4.62 -10.11
CA TYR A 212 -20.40 -4.76 -8.72
C TYR A 212 -20.25 -6.18 -8.15
N ASN A 213 -19.20 -6.88 -8.58
CA ASN A 213 -18.94 -8.28 -8.23
C ASN A 213 -17.64 -8.39 -7.43
N ALA A 214 -17.77 -8.45 -6.10
CA ALA A 214 -16.63 -8.54 -5.19
C ALA A 214 -15.83 -9.84 -5.37
N GLN A 215 -16.48 -10.94 -5.74
CA GLN A 215 -15.80 -12.22 -5.99
C GLN A 215 -14.89 -12.12 -7.22
N LEU A 216 -15.38 -11.49 -8.29
CA LEU A 216 -14.58 -11.22 -9.50
C LEU A 216 -13.36 -10.35 -9.20
N LEU A 217 -13.53 -9.28 -8.40
CA LEU A 217 -12.40 -8.43 -7.98
C LEU A 217 -11.41 -9.17 -7.08
N THR A 218 -11.89 -10.07 -6.24
CA THR A 218 -11.03 -10.92 -5.39
C THR A 218 -10.24 -11.92 -6.23
N GLN A 219 -10.85 -12.52 -7.26
CA GLN A 219 -10.14 -13.36 -8.23
C GLN A 219 -9.10 -12.54 -9.01
N ALA A 220 -9.45 -11.32 -9.42
CA ALA A 220 -8.53 -10.41 -10.10
C ALA A 220 -7.31 -10.08 -9.23
N LEU A 221 -7.48 -9.88 -7.92
CA LEU A 221 -6.37 -9.68 -6.98
C LEU A 221 -5.36 -10.84 -7.05
N LEU A 222 -5.82 -12.09 -7.04
CA LEU A 222 -4.97 -13.28 -7.13
C LEU A 222 -4.25 -13.39 -8.47
N VAL A 223 -4.96 -13.09 -9.57
CA VAL A 223 -4.40 -13.09 -10.92
C VAL A 223 -3.32 -12.00 -11.06
N CYS A 224 -3.61 -10.77 -10.62
CA CYS A 224 -2.66 -9.66 -10.63
C CYS A 224 -1.43 -9.96 -9.76
N PHE A 225 -1.62 -10.61 -8.61
CA PHE A 225 -0.53 -11.08 -7.78
C PHE A 225 0.36 -12.09 -8.53
N GLY A 226 -0.23 -13.15 -9.11
CA GLY A 226 0.51 -14.13 -9.90
C GLY A 226 1.25 -13.52 -11.09
N LEU A 227 0.58 -12.65 -11.86
CA LEU A 227 1.19 -11.94 -12.99
C LEU A 227 2.37 -11.08 -12.55
N SER A 228 2.26 -10.40 -11.40
CA SER A 228 3.35 -9.58 -10.87
C SER A 228 4.59 -10.40 -10.51
N LEU A 229 4.43 -11.64 -10.04
CA LEU A 229 5.55 -12.55 -9.78
C LEU A 229 6.27 -12.91 -11.09
N VAL A 230 5.50 -13.18 -12.15
CA VAL A 230 6.06 -13.48 -13.49
C VAL A 230 6.81 -12.29 -14.06
N VAL A 231 6.19 -11.10 -14.07
CA VAL A 231 6.82 -9.86 -14.56
C VAL A 231 8.13 -9.59 -13.81
N ARG A 232 8.13 -9.76 -12.49
CA ARG A 232 9.35 -9.56 -11.69
C ARG A 232 10.42 -10.57 -12.00
N ALA A 233 10.07 -11.85 -12.14
CA ALA A 233 11.03 -12.90 -12.49
C ALA A 233 11.73 -12.63 -13.82
N LEU A 234 10.99 -12.09 -14.81
CA LEU A 234 11.51 -11.83 -16.16
C LEU A 234 12.34 -10.55 -16.26
N PHE A 235 11.94 -9.47 -15.57
CA PHE A 235 12.46 -8.14 -15.83
C PHE A 235 13.26 -7.50 -14.67
N VAL A 236 13.13 -7.97 -13.42
CA VAL A 236 13.82 -7.36 -12.27
C VAL A 236 15.22 -7.95 -12.03
N ARG A 237 15.49 -9.19 -12.46
CA ARG A 237 16.84 -9.80 -12.36
C ARG A 237 17.88 -9.24 -13.33
N LYS A 238 17.46 -8.44 -14.32
CA LYS A 238 18.33 -7.92 -15.39
C LYS A 238 18.64 -6.42 -15.27
N ALA A 239 18.22 -5.77 -14.18
CA ALA A 239 18.35 -4.33 -13.97
C ALA A 239 19.18 -4.00 -12.73
#